data_AF-A0A920R4V4-F1
#
_entry.id   AF-A0A920R4V4-F1
#
_cell.length_a   1.000
_cell.length_b   1.000
_cell.length_c   1.000
_cell.angle_alpha   90.00
_cell.angle_beta   90.00
_cell.angle_gamma   90.00
#
_symmetry.space_group_name_H-M   'P 1'
#
loop_
_entity.id
_entity.type
_entity.pdbx_description
1 polymer ?
#
loop_
_entity_poly.entity_id
_entity_poly.type
_entity_poly.pdbx_seq_one_letter_code
_entity_poly.pdbx_strand_id
1 'polypeptide(L)'
;MLLTTTKDSDGDFVVDAVASDGGSHPRNINIESTMALVRFGALSPVEMAIKLSWNPSRMFGLINKGHFGEGADADVTIIDPDQGKAIATYVSGDPVLMDGEIHSKGGTLLVTEKGITPAKNSGLDYQVLDLDKSKLYKEF
;
A
#
# COMPACT_ATOMS: atom_id res chain seq x y z
N MET A 1 -17.81 3.05 -7.51
CA MET A 1 -17.27 4.17 -6.70
C MET A 1 -18.13 4.52 -5.49
N LEU A 2 -19.47 4.42 -5.53
CA LEU A 2 -20.31 4.70 -4.34
C LEU A 2 -19.90 3.85 -3.12
N LEU A 3 -19.71 2.53 -3.32
CA LEU A 3 -19.30 1.60 -2.25
C LEU A 3 -17.93 1.90 -1.65
N THR A 4 -17.01 2.51 -2.41
CA THR A 4 -15.67 2.85 -1.94
C THR A 4 -15.72 3.89 -0.81
N THR A 5 -16.74 4.74 -0.82
CA THR A 5 -16.94 5.82 0.16
C THR A 5 -18.04 5.49 1.18
N THR A 6 -18.79 4.41 0.96
CA THR A 6 -19.86 3.98 1.87
C THR A 6 -19.27 3.49 3.19
N LYS A 7 -19.88 3.95 4.28
CA LYS A 7 -19.64 3.46 5.63
C LYS A 7 -20.90 2.80 6.18
N ASP A 8 -20.72 1.83 7.06
CA ASP A 8 -21.81 1.18 7.78
C ASP A 8 -22.28 2.04 8.97
N SER A 9 -23.14 1.47 9.83
CA SER A 9 -23.68 2.15 11.01
C SER A 9 -22.64 2.45 12.08
N ASP A 10 -21.52 1.75 12.09
CA ASP A 10 -20.42 1.91 13.05
C ASP A 10 -19.37 2.92 12.54
N GLY A 11 -19.52 3.38 11.29
CA GLY A 11 -18.64 4.34 10.64
C GLY A 11 -17.45 3.69 9.94
N ASP A 12 -17.44 2.36 9.86
CA ASP A 12 -16.41 1.59 9.16
C ASP A 12 -16.73 1.50 7.66
N PHE A 13 -15.69 1.39 6.84
CA PHE A 13 -15.87 1.32 5.40
C PHE A 13 -16.39 -0.05 4.96
N VAL A 14 -17.41 -0.05 4.11
CA VAL A 14 -17.93 -1.30 3.51
C VAL A 14 -16.92 -1.92 2.53
N VAL A 15 -16.05 -1.10 1.93
CA VAL A 15 -14.92 -1.55 1.11
C VAL A 15 -13.63 -1.02 1.71
N ASP A 16 -12.84 -1.90 2.31
CA ASP A 16 -11.66 -1.53 3.11
C ASP A 16 -10.49 -0.96 2.32
N ALA A 17 -10.25 -1.45 1.10
CA ALA A 17 -9.02 -1.19 0.37
C ALA A 17 -9.27 -0.90 -1.12
N VAL A 18 -8.32 -0.18 -1.73
CA VAL A 18 -8.28 0.07 -3.17
C VAL A 18 -7.02 -0.60 -3.74
N ALA A 19 -7.18 -1.36 -4.81
CA ALA A 19 -6.11 -2.05 -5.52
C ALA A 19 -6.26 -1.85 -7.04
N SER A 20 -5.16 -2.04 -7.78
CA SER A 20 -5.11 -1.81 -9.24
C SER A 20 -5.45 -3.03 -10.09
N ASP A 21 -5.54 -4.22 -9.47
CA ASP A 21 -5.69 -5.52 -10.13
C ASP A 21 -4.58 -5.85 -11.17
N GLY A 22 -3.48 -5.11 -11.16
CA GLY A 22 -2.18 -5.46 -11.79
C GLY A 22 -2.22 -6.21 -13.14
N GLY A 23 -3.05 -5.78 -14.10
CA GLY A 23 -3.19 -6.43 -15.40
C GLY A 23 -1.98 -6.23 -16.35
N SER A 24 -2.07 -6.74 -17.58
CA SER A 24 -1.00 -6.74 -18.60
C SER A 24 -0.46 -5.37 -19.02
N HIS A 25 -1.08 -4.28 -18.58
CA HIS A 25 -0.63 -2.91 -18.78
C HIS A 25 -0.55 -2.24 -17.39
N PRO A 26 0.57 -1.61 -17.01
CA PRO A 26 0.69 -0.99 -15.71
C PRO A 26 -0.33 0.14 -15.59
N ARG A 27 -1.42 -0.12 -14.85
CA ARG A 27 -2.37 0.89 -14.39
C ARG A 27 -2.09 1.17 -12.92
N ASN A 28 -1.01 1.87 -12.62
CA ASN A 28 -0.85 2.41 -11.27
C ASN A 28 -1.64 3.72 -11.18
N ILE A 29 -2.97 3.60 -11.09
CA ILE A 29 -3.91 4.75 -11.04
C ILE A 29 -4.58 4.89 -9.66
N ASN A 30 -4.10 4.15 -8.66
CA ASN A 30 -4.75 4.08 -7.35
C ASN A 30 -4.70 5.45 -6.64
N ILE A 31 -3.55 6.13 -6.71
CA ILE A 31 -3.37 7.47 -6.14
C ILE A 31 -4.26 8.47 -6.88
N GLU A 32 -4.22 8.50 -8.20
CA GLU A 32 -4.99 9.44 -9.02
C GLU A 32 -6.50 9.25 -8.82
N SER A 33 -6.96 8.00 -8.80
CA SER A 33 -8.39 7.67 -8.62
C SER A 33 -8.89 8.02 -7.23
N THR A 34 -8.10 7.77 -6.19
CA THR A 34 -8.50 8.11 -4.82
C THR A 34 -8.34 9.61 -4.54
N MET A 35 -7.34 10.28 -5.12
CA MET A 35 -7.24 11.74 -5.07
C MET A 35 -8.42 12.43 -5.77
N ALA A 36 -8.95 11.87 -6.86
CA ALA A 36 -10.17 12.38 -7.47
C ALA A 36 -11.36 12.34 -6.49
N LEU A 37 -11.49 11.28 -5.68
CA LEU A 37 -12.51 11.19 -4.63
C LEU A 37 -12.26 12.19 -3.48
N VAL A 38 -10.99 12.43 -3.14
CA VAL A 38 -10.63 13.45 -2.14
C VAL A 38 -11.01 14.84 -2.62
N ARG A 39 -10.68 15.19 -3.87
CA ARG A 39 -11.05 16.49 -4.46
C ARG A 39 -12.55 16.69 -4.60
N PHE A 40 -13.27 15.61 -4.89
CA PHE A 40 -14.73 15.63 -4.91
C PHE A 40 -15.35 15.77 -3.50
N GLY A 41 -14.56 15.59 -2.43
CA GLY A 41 -15.02 15.68 -1.05
C GLY A 41 -15.68 14.40 -0.53
N ALA A 42 -15.58 13.27 -1.27
CA ALA A 42 -16.13 11.99 -0.85
C ALA A 42 -15.17 11.16 0.02
N LEU A 43 -13.88 11.51 0.03
CA LEU A 43 -12.88 11.01 0.98
C LEU A 43 -12.09 12.18 1.55
N SER A 44 -11.58 12.03 2.77
CA SER A 44 -10.48 12.85 3.29
C SER A 44 -9.12 12.27 2.85
N PRO A 45 -8.03 13.07 2.87
CA PRO A 45 -6.69 12.56 2.62
C PRO A 45 -6.28 11.40 3.55
N VAL A 46 -6.72 11.44 4.81
CA VAL A 46 -6.46 10.38 5.79
C VAL A 46 -7.19 9.10 5.40
N GLU A 47 -8.45 9.18 4.97
CA GLU A 47 -9.19 7.99 4.51
C GLU A 47 -8.61 7.39 3.23
N MET A 48 -8.07 8.22 2.34
CA MET A 48 -7.29 7.74 1.20
C MET A 48 -6.07 6.93 1.67
N ALA A 49 -5.27 7.47 2.61
CA ALA A 49 -4.13 6.75 3.18
C ALA A 49 -4.55 5.45 3.88
N ILE A 50 -5.70 5.45 4.55
CA ILE A 50 -6.26 4.25 5.18
C ILE A 50 -6.52 3.16 4.13
N LYS A 51 -7.18 3.51 3.02
CA LYS A 51 -7.56 2.55 1.96
C LYS A 51 -6.39 2.08 1.09
N LEU A 52 -5.39 2.92 0.90
CA LEU A 52 -4.23 2.60 0.07
C LEU A 52 -3.08 1.94 0.82
N SER A 53 -2.99 2.14 2.14
CA SER A 53 -1.79 1.77 2.91
C SER A 53 -2.14 1.04 4.21
N TRP A 54 -2.87 1.68 5.12
CA TRP A 54 -3.14 1.10 6.44
C TRP A 54 -3.90 -0.21 6.36
N ASN A 55 -5.08 -0.22 5.74
CA ASN A 55 -5.93 -1.40 5.65
C ASN A 55 -5.22 -2.55 4.91
N PRO A 56 -4.63 -2.35 3.72
CA PRO A 56 -3.83 -3.39 3.06
C PRO A 56 -2.71 -3.95 3.94
N SER A 57 -1.97 -3.10 4.67
CA SER A 57 -0.90 -3.59 5.56
C SER A 57 -1.45 -4.53 6.64
N ARG A 58 -2.59 -4.20 7.25
CA ARG A 58 -3.22 -5.04 8.27
C ARG A 58 -3.81 -6.32 7.66
N MET A 59 -4.38 -6.23 6.46
CA MET A 59 -4.87 -7.41 5.72
C MET A 59 -3.76 -8.42 5.47
N PHE A 60 -2.52 -8.00 5.22
CA PHE A 60 -1.39 -8.92 5.01
C PHE A 60 -0.52 -9.18 6.24
N GLY A 61 -0.87 -8.65 7.42
CA GLY A 61 -0.08 -8.82 8.65
C GLY A 61 1.23 -8.03 8.67
N LEU A 62 1.36 -7.04 7.79
CA LEU A 62 2.54 -6.18 7.65
C LEU A 62 2.56 -5.11 8.74
N ILE A 63 2.81 -5.52 9.98
CA ILE A 63 2.55 -4.68 11.15
C ILE A 63 3.40 -3.40 11.23
N ASN A 64 4.57 -3.38 10.61
CA ASN A 64 5.47 -2.22 10.56
C ASN A 64 5.27 -1.37 9.30
N LYS A 65 4.34 -1.73 8.40
CA LYS A 65 4.10 -1.02 7.14
C LYS A 65 2.74 -0.32 7.13
N GLY A 66 2.57 0.61 6.20
CA GLY A 66 1.29 1.25 5.90
C GLY A 66 0.84 2.31 6.92
N HIS A 67 1.73 2.75 7.81
CA HIS A 67 1.50 3.89 8.70
C HIS A 67 2.75 4.76 8.82
N PHE A 68 2.54 6.00 9.25
CA PHE A 68 3.61 6.97 9.49
C PHE A 68 3.74 7.20 10.99
N GLY A 69 4.55 6.37 11.65
CA GLY A 69 4.83 6.47 13.09
C GLY A 69 6.21 5.89 13.40
N GLU A 70 6.71 6.17 14.59
CA GLU A 70 8.02 5.66 15.03
C GLU A 70 8.07 4.13 14.99
N GLY A 71 9.18 3.59 14.48
CA GLY A 71 9.37 2.14 14.31
C GLY A 71 8.73 1.53 13.06
N ALA A 72 7.99 2.30 12.26
CA ALA A 72 7.51 1.87 10.95
C ALA A 72 8.66 1.75 9.95
N ASP A 73 8.50 0.88 8.97
CA ASP A 73 9.36 0.87 7.78
C ASP A 73 9.24 2.22 7.07
N ALA A 74 10.37 2.78 6.65
CA ALA A 74 10.43 4.08 5.98
C ALA A 74 9.98 3.99 4.50
N ASP A 75 8.80 3.42 4.29
CA ASP A 75 8.10 3.33 3.02
C ASP A 75 7.15 4.53 2.88
N VAL A 76 7.54 5.53 2.09
CA VAL A 76 6.84 6.82 2.02
C VAL A 76 6.64 7.23 0.56
N THR A 77 5.41 7.59 0.19
CA THR A 77 5.12 8.24 -1.09
C THR A 77 4.70 9.68 -0.85
N ILE A 78 5.39 10.61 -1.51
CA ILE A 78 5.04 12.04 -1.52
C ILE A 78 4.11 12.28 -2.70
N ILE A 79 2.94 12.87 -2.43
CA ILE A 79 1.92 13.17 -3.42
C ILE A 79 1.81 14.69 -3.57
N ASP A 80 1.88 15.18 -4.80
CA ASP A 80 1.52 16.56 -5.12
C ASP A 80 -0.02 16.66 -5.08
N PRO A 81 -0.62 17.43 -4.15
CA PRO A 81 -2.06 17.51 -3.99
C PRO A 81 -2.76 18.18 -5.18
N ASP A 82 -2.08 19.07 -5.91
CA ASP A 82 -2.62 19.84 -7.05
C ASP A 82 -2.54 19.05 -8.35
N GLN A 83 -1.52 18.19 -8.50
CA GLN A 83 -1.43 17.25 -9.62
C GLN A 83 -2.18 15.94 -9.35
N GLY A 84 -2.31 15.54 -8.08
CA GLY A 84 -2.93 14.28 -7.67
C GLY A 84 -2.06 13.06 -8.01
N LYS A 85 -0.73 13.24 -8.03
CA LYS A 85 0.25 12.24 -8.49
C LYS A 85 1.37 12.07 -7.48
N ALA A 86 1.96 10.87 -7.44
CA ALA A 86 3.21 10.64 -6.73
C ALA A 86 4.36 11.39 -7.40
N ILE A 87 5.14 12.14 -6.61
CA ILE A 87 6.31 12.89 -7.07
C ILE A 87 7.63 12.38 -6.47
N ALA A 88 7.54 11.65 -5.36
CA ALA A 88 8.66 10.90 -4.81
C ALA A 88 8.19 9.65 -4.07
N THR A 89 9.01 8.61 -4.04
CA THR A 89 8.78 7.38 -3.29
C THR A 89 10.08 6.93 -2.66
N TYR A 90 10.00 6.59 -1.37
CA TYR A 90 11.06 5.97 -0.59
C TYR A 90 10.63 4.58 -0.18
N VAL A 91 11.54 3.62 -0.26
CA VAL A 91 11.33 2.25 0.21
C VAL A 91 12.44 1.94 1.19
N SER A 92 12.09 1.63 2.43
CA SER A 92 13.04 1.41 3.53
C SER A 92 14.04 2.56 3.71
N GLY A 93 13.62 3.80 3.42
CA GLY A 93 14.44 5.01 3.53
C GLY A 93 15.27 5.34 2.28
N ASP A 94 15.39 4.42 1.32
CA ASP A 94 16.08 4.67 0.06
C ASP A 94 15.15 5.32 -0.96
N PRO A 95 15.58 6.37 -1.68
CA PRO A 95 14.79 6.97 -2.75
C PRO A 95 14.68 5.99 -3.93
N VAL A 96 13.45 5.70 -4.36
CA VAL A 96 13.12 4.85 -5.52
C VAL A 96 12.54 5.66 -6.67
N LEU A 97 11.77 6.70 -6.36
CA LEU A 97 11.31 7.71 -7.32
C LEU A 97 11.66 9.06 -6.73
N MET A 98 12.41 9.89 -7.47
CA MET A 98 12.72 11.26 -7.07
C MET A 98 13.03 12.08 -8.31
N ASP A 99 12.56 13.33 -8.37
CA ASP A 99 12.79 14.25 -9.51
C ASP A 99 12.37 13.68 -10.88
N GLY A 100 11.38 12.80 -10.90
CA GLY A 100 10.90 12.12 -12.11
C GLY A 100 11.77 10.95 -12.57
N GLU A 101 12.82 10.62 -11.83
CA GLU A 101 13.76 9.53 -12.12
C GLU A 101 13.51 8.32 -11.21
N ILE A 102 13.73 7.13 -11.77
CA ILE A 102 13.61 5.85 -11.03
C ILE A 102 15.02 5.42 -10.59
N HIS A 103 15.21 5.32 -9.27
CA HIS A 103 16.45 4.87 -8.64
C HIS A 103 16.22 3.53 -7.92
N SER A 104 16.10 2.43 -8.66
CA SER A 104 15.94 1.10 -8.06
C SER A 104 17.25 0.31 -8.04
N LYS A 105 17.54 -0.36 -6.92
CA LYS A 105 18.69 -1.27 -6.73
C LYS A 105 18.27 -2.75 -6.65
N GLY A 106 16.99 -3.06 -6.87
CA GLY A 106 16.43 -4.39 -6.68
C GLY A 106 15.12 -4.36 -5.90
N GLY A 107 14.81 -5.43 -5.18
CA GLY A 107 13.62 -5.52 -4.35
C GLY A 107 13.69 -6.66 -3.33
N THR A 108 12.78 -6.61 -2.36
CA THR A 108 12.63 -7.63 -1.33
C THR A 108 11.35 -8.40 -1.55
N LEU A 109 11.43 -9.72 -1.62
CA LEU A 109 10.27 -10.60 -1.71
C LEU A 109 9.60 -10.74 -0.35
N LEU A 110 8.28 -10.58 -0.30
CA LEU A 110 7.48 -10.95 0.87
C LEU A 110 6.92 -12.34 0.65
N VAL A 111 7.31 -13.30 1.47
CA VAL A 111 6.97 -14.73 1.27
C VAL A 111 6.43 -15.36 2.53
N THR A 112 5.66 -16.44 2.39
CA THR A 112 5.37 -17.35 3.52
C THR A 112 6.53 -18.32 3.72
N GLU A 113 6.52 -19.12 4.78
CA GLU A 113 7.54 -20.16 5.02
C GLU A 113 7.73 -21.10 3.81
N LYS A 114 6.63 -21.42 3.10
CA LYS A 114 6.65 -22.26 1.90
C LYS A 114 7.42 -21.61 0.73
N GLY A 115 7.56 -20.28 0.73
CA GLY A 115 8.24 -19.51 -0.31
C GLY A 115 9.74 -19.28 -0.09
N ILE A 116 10.31 -19.75 1.03
CA ILE A 116 11.72 -19.50 1.37
C ILE A 116 12.68 -20.08 0.32
N THR A 117 12.47 -21.33 -0.12
CA THR A 117 13.38 -21.96 -1.09
C THR A 117 13.35 -21.25 -2.45
N PRO A 118 12.18 -20.96 -3.07
CA PRO A 118 12.12 -20.12 -4.26
C PRO A 118 12.75 -18.73 -4.07
N ALA A 119 12.52 -18.08 -2.94
CA ALA A 119 13.08 -16.76 -2.66
C ALA A 119 14.61 -16.78 -2.62
N LYS A 120 15.22 -17.75 -1.92
CA LYS A 120 16.68 -17.94 -1.90
C LYS A 120 17.24 -18.17 -3.30
N ASN A 121 16.57 -18.98 -4.11
CA ASN A 121 17.01 -19.28 -5.47
C ASN A 121 16.87 -18.07 -6.43
N SER A 122 16.03 -17.08 -6.10
CA SER A 122 15.86 -15.87 -6.92
C SER A 122 17.07 -14.93 -6.87
N GLY A 123 17.90 -15.03 -5.81
CA GLY A 123 18.97 -14.07 -5.53
C GLY A 123 18.52 -12.71 -4.99
N LEU A 124 17.20 -12.52 -4.78
CA LEU A 124 16.65 -11.34 -4.12
C LEU A 124 16.61 -11.51 -2.60
N ASP A 125 16.68 -10.39 -1.89
CA ASP A 125 16.36 -10.37 -0.46
C ASP A 125 14.91 -10.82 -0.24
N TYR A 126 14.62 -11.38 0.93
CA TYR A 126 13.26 -11.76 1.28
C TYR A 126 12.96 -11.57 2.76
N GLN A 127 11.68 -11.36 3.06
CA GLN A 127 11.12 -11.34 4.41
C GLN A 127 10.03 -12.40 4.50
N VAL A 128 10.04 -13.15 5.61
CA VAL A 128 9.00 -14.14 5.89
C VAL A 128 7.85 -13.46 6.61
N LEU A 129 6.65 -13.57 6.04
CA LEU A 129 5.42 -13.03 6.61
C LEU A 129 4.84 -13.98 7.64
N ASP A 130 4.45 -13.41 8.77
CA ASP A 130 3.68 -14.06 9.82
C ASP A 130 2.19 -13.78 9.58
N LEU A 131 1.50 -14.76 8.97
CA LEU A 131 0.09 -14.63 8.62
C LEU A 131 -0.84 -14.69 9.83
N ASP A 132 -0.38 -15.09 11.02
CA ASP A 132 -1.21 -15.03 12.24
C ASP A 132 -1.52 -13.58 12.65
N LYS A 133 -0.72 -12.64 12.15
CA LYS A 133 -0.93 -11.20 12.31
C LYS A 133 -1.86 -10.60 11.25
N SER A 134 -2.20 -11.35 10.21
CA SER A 134 -3.06 -10.88 9.12
C SER A 134 -4.51 -10.78 9.58
N LYS A 135 -5.15 -9.66 9.22
CA LYS A 135 -6.60 -9.50 9.36
C LYS A 135 -7.40 -10.31 8.33
N LEU A 136 -6.79 -10.77 7.24
CA LEU A 136 -7.47 -11.60 6.24
C LEU A 136 -7.88 -12.96 6.84
N TYR A 137 -7.15 -13.44 7.84
CA TYR A 137 -7.39 -14.71 8.50
C TYR A 137 -7.89 -14.57 9.95
N LYS A 138 -8.05 -13.33 10.45
CA LYS A 138 -8.77 -13.09 11.69
C LYS A 138 -10.26 -12.97 11.34
N GLU A 139 -11.02 -13.97 11.80
CA GLU A 139 -12.47 -14.15 11.61
C GLU A 139 -12.91 -14.94 10.37
N PHE A 140 -12.39 -16.18 10.28
CA PHE A 140 -13.27 -17.35 10.34
C PHE A 140 -13.39 -17.83 11.79
#